data_AF-A0A7C6YDA6-F1
#
_entry.id   AF-A0A7C6YDA6-F1
#
_cell.length_a   1.000
_cell.length_b   1.000
_cell.length_c   1.000
_cell.angle_alpha   90.00
_cell.angle_beta   90.00
_cell.angle_gamma   90.00
#
_symmetry.space_group_name_H-M   'P 1'
#
loop_
_entity.id
_entity.type
_entity.pdbx_description
1 polymer ?
#
loop_
_entity_poly.entity_id
_entity_poly.type
_entity_poly.pdbx_seq_one_letter_code
_entity_poly.pdbx_strand_id
1 'polypeptide(L)'
;MGSRGSIGCFGVVGLMIVVSMIISLIVFLVGLAIVVAGLGAAGWLIYSAVADLQRRNRLAAGTEPLQVTGARAHAIAARSHDAARDALSSTLSAWQHLSVTRAIGTPLQDSYDRLEQRTVLDLGFQDLVLQAESAHTRAVLEPPTTAADLARATIELDQLTADLREALFRRR
;
A
#
# COMPACT_ATOMS: atom_id res chain seq x y z
N MET A 1 52.33 -71.24 35.23
CA MET A 1 52.50 -69.87 34.69
C MET A 1 52.38 -69.91 33.17
N GLY A 2 51.51 -69.04 32.61
CA GLY A 2 51.43 -68.61 31.20
C GLY A 2 51.02 -69.67 30.17
N SER A 3 50.21 -69.43 29.14
CA SER A 3 49.75 -68.19 28.50
C SER A 3 48.40 -68.47 27.83
N ARG A 4 47.33 -67.77 28.26
CA ARG A 4 46.01 -67.71 27.60
C ARG A 4 45.67 -66.26 27.22
N GLY A 5 46.67 -65.50 26.77
CA GLY A 5 46.58 -64.04 26.63
C GLY A 5 46.47 -63.50 25.20
N SER A 6 46.23 -64.32 24.16
CA SER A 6 46.40 -63.85 22.77
C SER A 6 45.10 -63.81 21.93
N ILE A 7 44.12 -64.68 22.17
CA ILE A 7 42.98 -64.85 21.25
C ILE A 7 41.92 -63.73 21.38
N GLY A 8 41.76 -63.14 22.57
CA GLY A 8 40.85 -62.01 22.79
C GLY A 8 41.31 -60.69 22.18
N CYS A 9 42.61 -60.51 21.94
CA CYS A 9 43.16 -59.25 21.42
C CYS A 9 42.93 -59.10 19.91
N PHE A 10 43.04 -60.19 19.14
CA PHE A 10 42.80 -60.15 17.68
C PHE A 10 41.33 -59.84 17.32
N GLY A 11 40.37 -60.32 18.11
CA GLY A 11 38.95 -60.00 17.90
C GLY A 11 38.61 -58.54 18.18
N VAL A 12 39.21 -57.94 19.22
CA VAL A 12 39.03 -56.52 19.55
C VAL A 12 39.71 -55.62 18.52
N VAL A 13 40.90 -55.99 18.03
CA VAL A 13 41.60 -55.24 16.97
C VAL A 13 40.82 -55.31 15.65
N GLY A 14 40.28 -56.48 15.28
CA GLY A 14 39.41 -56.61 14.10
C GLY A 14 38.13 -55.77 14.20
N LEU A 15 37.48 -55.77 15.37
CA LEU A 15 36.32 -54.93 15.64
C LEU A 15 36.65 -53.42 15.55
N MET A 16 37.78 -52.99 16.12
CA MET A 16 38.24 -51.60 16.08
C MET A 16 38.51 -51.12 14.64
N ILE A 17 39.08 -51.99 13.79
CA ILE A 17 39.31 -51.68 12.37
C ILE A 17 37.97 -51.51 11.64
N VAL A 18 37.00 -52.41 11.87
CA VAL A 18 35.67 -52.34 11.25
C VAL A 18 34.91 -51.09 11.71
N VAL A 19 34.94 -50.79 13.01
CA VAL A 19 34.31 -49.59 13.58
C VAL A 19 34.95 -48.31 13.01
N SER A 20 36.28 -48.27 12.89
CA SER A 20 37.00 -47.15 12.28
C SER A 20 36.63 -46.95 10.81
N MET A 21 36.51 -48.04 10.04
CA MET A 21 36.05 -47.99 8.64
C MET A 21 34.62 -47.45 8.52
N ILE A 22 33.71 -47.90 9.38
CA ILE A 22 32.31 -47.46 9.38
C ILE A 22 32.22 -45.98 9.74
N ILE A 23 32.94 -45.53 10.76
CA ILE A 23 32.96 -44.11 11.16
C ILE A 23 33.52 -43.25 10.03
N SER A 24 34.63 -43.67 9.39
CA SER A 24 35.21 -42.95 8.25
C SER A 24 34.25 -42.84 7.06
N LEU A 25 33.54 -43.92 6.74
CA LEU A 25 32.51 -43.92 5.70
C LEU A 25 31.36 -42.96 6.03
N ILE A 26 30.87 -42.97 7.28
CA ILE A 26 29.79 -42.07 7.72
C ILE A 26 30.25 -40.61 7.62
N VAL A 27 31.46 -40.29 8.09
CA VAL A 27 32.01 -38.92 8.01
C VAL A 27 32.14 -38.47 6.57
N PHE A 28 32.59 -39.34 5.66
CA PHE A 28 32.68 -39.04 4.23
C PHE A 28 31.31 -38.78 3.61
N LEU A 29 30.31 -39.62 3.90
CA LEU A 29 28.94 -39.46 3.38
C LEU A 29 28.27 -38.19 3.91
N VAL A 30 28.46 -37.87 5.18
CA VAL A 30 27.95 -36.62 5.78
C VAL A 30 28.65 -35.41 5.18
N GLY A 31 29.97 -35.46 4.98
CA GLY A 31 30.73 -34.41 4.31
C GLY A 31 30.25 -34.17 2.88
N LEU A 32 30.02 -35.24 2.12
CA LEU A 32 29.47 -35.15 0.76
C LEU A 32 28.06 -34.55 0.75
N ALA A 33 27.20 -34.95 1.68
CA ALA A 33 25.85 -34.40 1.80
C ALA A 33 25.86 -32.89 2.11
N ILE A 34 26.76 -32.43 2.97
CA ILE A 34 26.94 -31.00 3.28
C ILE A 34 27.40 -30.22 2.05
N VAL A 35 28.34 -30.76 1.28
CA VAL A 35 28.83 -30.12 0.05
C VAL A 35 27.71 -30.02 -1.00
N VAL A 36 26.96 -31.09 -1.20
CA VAL A 36 25.83 -31.12 -2.15
C VAL A 36 24.72 -30.16 -1.70
N ALA A 37 24.40 -30.12 -0.41
CA ALA A 37 23.43 -29.17 0.15
C ALA A 37 23.91 -27.72 0.01
N GLY A 38 25.20 -27.45 0.22
CA GLY A 38 25.80 -26.13 0.04
C GLY A 38 25.77 -25.67 -1.42
N LEU A 39 26.07 -26.56 -2.37
CA LEU A 39 25.97 -26.28 -3.81
C LEU A 39 24.52 -26.08 -4.25
N GLY A 40 23.58 -26.85 -3.71
CA GLY A 40 22.15 -26.69 -3.95
C GLY A 40 21.61 -25.35 -3.42
N ALA A 41 22.03 -24.95 -2.22
CA ALA A 41 21.68 -23.66 -1.63
C ALA A 41 22.28 -22.49 -2.41
N ALA A 42 23.54 -22.58 -2.84
CA ALA A 42 24.17 -21.58 -3.69
C ALA A 42 23.48 -21.45 -5.05
N GLY A 43 23.11 -22.59 -5.67
CA GLY A 43 22.34 -22.61 -6.91
C GLY A 43 20.95 -22.00 -6.76
N TRP A 44 20.27 -22.27 -5.64
CA TRP A 44 18.97 -21.66 -5.32
C TRP A 44 19.06 -20.15 -5.12
N LEU A 45 20.10 -19.67 -4.42
CA LEU A 45 20.34 -18.23 -4.22
C LEU A 45 20.61 -17.51 -5.55
N ILE A 46 21.46 -18.08 -6.41
CA ILE A 46 21.74 -17.52 -7.74
C ILE A 46 20.47 -17.51 -8.60
N TYR A 47 19.72 -18.61 -8.62
CA TYR A 47 18.46 -18.69 -9.36
C TYR A 47 17.42 -17.68 -8.86
N SER A 48 17.30 -17.51 -7.53
CA SER A 48 16.38 -16.53 -6.94
C SER A 48 16.77 -15.10 -7.26
N ALA A 49 18.07 -14.78 -7.24
CA ALA A 49 18.59 -13.46 -7.59
C ALA A 49 18.38 -13.14 -9.08
N VAL A 50 18.59 -14.12 -9.97
CA VAL A 50 18.33 -13.98 -11.41
C VAL A 50 16.82 -13.86 -11.70
N ALA A 51 15.97 -14.59 -10.99
CA ALA A 51 14.52 -14.46 -11.12
C ALA A 51 14.03 -13.08 -10.64
N ASP A 52 14.59 -12.54 -9.56
CA ASP A 52 14.27 -11.20 -9.07
C ASP A 52 14.79 -10.11 -10.02
N LEU A 53 15.99 -10.28 -10.59
CA LEU A 53 16.54 -9.41 -11.62
C LEU A 53 15.73 -9.47 -12.93
N GLN A 54 15.26 -10.64 -13.35
CA GLN A 54 14.39 -10.78 -14.51
C GLN A 54 13.02 -10.17 -14.25
N ARG A 55 12.47 -10.29 -13.04
CA ARG A 55 11.22 -9.62 -12.65
C ARG A 55 11.40 -8.10 -12.67
N ARG A 56 12.50 -7.57 -12.13
CA ARG A 56 12.86 -6.15 -12.21
C ARG A 56 13.08 -5.65 -13.63
N ASN A 57 13.72 -6.44 -14.50
CA ASN A 57 13.90 -6.10 -15.91
C ASN A 57 12.59 -6.15 -16.70
N ARG A 58 11.67 -7.07 -16.38
CA ARG A 58 10.33 -7.12 -16.99
C ARG A 58 9.44 -5.97 -16.51
N LEU A 59 9.55 -5.58 -15.25
CA LEU A 59 8.98 -4.37 -14.69
C LEU A 59 9.56 -3.11 -15.38
N ALA A 60 10.88 -3.04 -15.58
CA ALA A 60 11.49 -1.92 -16.30
C ALA A 60 11.10 -1.88 -17.78
N ALA A 61 10.83 -3.05 -18.39
CA ALA A 61 10.42 -3.19 -19.79
C ALA A 61 8.91 -3.01 -20.03
N GLY A 62 8.08 -2.74 -19.01
CA GLY A 62 6.66 -2.42 -19.21
C GLY A 62 5.76 -3.58 -19.65
N THR A 63 6.22 -4.84 -19.54
CA THR A 63 5.54 -6.01 -20.13
C THR A 63 4.72 -6.81 -19.12
N GLU A 64 4.61 -6.35 -17.87
CA GLU A 64 3.90 -7.07 -16.82
C GLU A 64 2.43 -6.58 -16.69
N PRO A 65 1.42 -7.47 -16.71
CA PRO A 65 0.01 -7.09 -16.62
C PRO A 65 -0.32 -6.33 -15.33
N LEU A 66 0.46 -6.53 -14.26
CA LEU A 66 0.34 -5.81 -12.99
C LEU A 66 0.65 -4.32 -13.12
N GLN A 67 1.59 -3.93 -13.99
CA GLN A 67 1.88 -2.52 -14.26
C GLN A 67 0.78 -1.85 -15.07
N VAL A 68 0.18 -2.56 -16.02
CA VAL A 68 -0.99 -2.08 -16.77
C VAL A 68 -2.18 -1.88 -15.83
N THR A 69 -2.41 -2.79 -14.88
CA THR A 69 -3.45 -2.62 -13.86
C THR A 69 -3.13 -1.50 -12.88
N GLY A 70 -1.86 -1.32 -12.49
CA GLY A 70 -1.42 -0.25 -11.59
C GLY A 70 -1.56 1.13 -12.22
N ALA A 71 -1.10 1.30 -13.46
CA ALA A 71 -1.27 2.54 -14.23
C ALA A 71 -2.75 2.85 -14.46
N ARG A 72 -3.57 1.84 -14.77
CA ARG A 72 -5.03 2.01 -14.91
C ARG A 72 -5.69 2.40 -13.59
N ALA A 73 -5.32 1.78 -12.48
CA ALA A 73 -5.85 2.12 -11.16
C ALA A 73 -5.48 3.56 -10.77
N HIS A 74 -4.24 3.97 -11.01
CA HIS A 74 -3.81 5.35 -10.79
C HIS A 74 -4.59 6.34 -11.68
N ALA A 75 -4.77 6.03 -12.96
CA ALA A 75 -5.56 6.89 -13.87
C ALA A 75 -7.05 6.97 -13.52
N ILE A 76 -7.62 5.94 -12.89
CA ILE A 76 -8.98 5.99 -12.34
C ILE A 76 -9.00 6.87 -11.09
N ALA A 77 -8.07 6.66 -10.16
CA ALA A 77 -7.98 7.45 -8.93
C ALA A 77 -7.75 8.94 -9.22
N ALA A 78 -6.90 9.28 -10.18
CA ALA A 78 -6.65 10.66 -10.60
C ALA A 78 -7.92 11.32 -11.15
N ARG A 79 -8.64 10.64 -12.06
CA ARG A 79 -9.91 11.17 -12.62
C ARG A 79 -10.99 11.32 -11.56
N SER A 80 -11.11 10.38 -10.64
CA SER A 80 -12.05 10.49 -9.53
C SER A 80 -11.70 11.66 -8.61
N HIS A 81 -10.42 11.86 -8.33
CA HIS A 81 -9.94 12.99 -7.53
C HIS A 81 -10.23 14.34 -8.20
N ASP A 82 -9.96 14.46 -9.50
CA ASP A 82 -10.28 15.67 -10.27
C ASP A 82 -11.79 15.98 -10.23
N ALA A 83 -12.63 14.96 -10.42
CA ALA A 83 -14.09 15.12 -10.36
C ALA A 83 -14.57 15.57 -8.97
N ALA A 84 -14.02 15.00 -7.89
CA ALA A 84 -14.34 15.40 -6.52
C ALA A 84 -13.89 16.84 -6.23
N ARG A 85 -12.70 17.23 -6.71
CA ARG A 85 -12.18 18.59 -6.59
C ARG A 85 -13.08 19.61 -7.31
N ASP A 86 -13.52 19.28 -8.52
CA ASP A 86 -14.41 20.14 -9.31
C ASP A 86 -15.82 20.23 -8.68
N ALA A 87 -16.31 19.12 -8.10
CA ALA A 87 -17.57 19.11 -7.35
C ALA A 87 -17.51 19.98 -6.08
N LEU A 88 -16.39 19.95 -5.34
CA LEU A 88 -16.19 20.83 -4.20
C LEU A 88 -16.07 22.30 -4.63
N SER A 89 -15.28 22.58 -5.66
CA SER A 89 -15.09 23.92 -6.21
C SER A 89 -16.41 24.55 -6.67
N SER A 90 -17.22 23.80 -7.43
CA SER A 90 -18.54 24.25 -7.88
C SER A 90 -19.50 24.48 -6.71
N THR A 91 -19.42 23.66 -5.66
CA THR A 91 -20.26 23.83 -4.45
C THR A 91 -19.86 25.10 -3.68
N LEU A 92 -18.56 25.35 -3.50
CA LEU A 92 -18.04 26.57 -2.87
C LEU A 92 -18.39 27.81 -3.70
N SER A 93 -18.23 27.75 -5.02
CA SER A 93 -18.59 28.85 -5.93
C SER A 93 -20.09 29.14 -5.90
N ALA A 94 -20.94 28.11 -5.88
CA ALA A 94 -22.38 28.27 -5.75
C ALA A 94 -22.75 28.93 -4.42
N TRP A 95 -22.13 28.53 -3.30
CA TRP A 95 -22.31 29.18 -2.01
C TRP A 95 -21.89 30.66 -2.04
N GLN A 96 -20.71 30.97 -2.59
CA GLN A 96 -20.23 32.34 -2.71
C GLN A 96 -21.15 33.19 -3.60
N HIS A 97 -21.67 32.62 -4.68
CA HIS A 97 -22.62 33.31 -5.54
C HIS A 97 -23.94 33.58 -4.81
N LEU A 98 -24.47 32.59 -4.08
CA LEU A 98 -25.67 32.75 -3.26
C LEU A 98 -25.48 33.82 -2.19
N SER A 99 -24.33 33.86 -1.52
CA SER A 99 -24.05 34.81 -0.45
C SER A 99 -23.93 36.25 -0.96
N VAL A 100 -23.25 36.46 -2.09
CA VAL A 100 -23.09 37.79 -2.70
C VAL A 100 -24.40 38.30 -3.30
N THR A 101 -25.15 37.44 -4.00
CA THR A 101 -26.40 37.83 -4.67
C THR A 101 -27.63 37.76 -3.76
N ARG A 102 -27.47 37.30 -2.53
CA ARG A 102 -28.57 36.98 -1.59
C ARG A 102 -29.64 36.11 -2.24
N ALA A 103 -29.18 35.15 -3.06
CA ALA A 103 -29.99 34.20 -3.79
C ALA A 103 -31.04 34.79 -4.76
N ILE A 104 -30.91 36.06 -5.18
CA ILE A 104 -31.83 36.70 -6.13
C ILE A 104 -31.87 35.90 -7.44
N GLY A 105 -33.08 35.60 -7.93
CA GLY A 105 -33.29 34.85 -9.16
C GLY A 105 -33.11 33.33 -9.02
N THR A 106 -32.90 32.82 -7.81
CA THR A 106 -32.81 31.38 -7.53
C THR A 106 -34.05 30.89 -6.78
N PRO A 107 -34.34 29.57 -6.78
CA PRO A 107 -35.43 29.00 -5.99
C PRO A 107 -35.30 29.20 -4.47
N LEU A 108 -34.15 29.68 -3.98
CA LEU A 108 -33.89 29.90 -2.56
C LEU A 108 -34.18 31.34 -2.11
N GLN A 109 -34.50 32.26 -3.03
CA GLN A 109 -34.68 33.68 -2.74
C GLN A 109 -35.59 33.95 -1.53
N ASP A 110 -36.78 33.34 -1.49
CA ASP A 110 -37.76 33.54 -0.41
C ASP A 110 -37.37 32.92 0.94
N SER A 111 -36.36 32.04 0.92
CA SER A 111 -35.85 31.31 2.10
C SER A 111 -34.45 31.75 2.51
N TYR A 112 -33.82 32.65 1.74
CA TYR A 112 -32.42 33.00 1.91
C TYR A 112 -32.15 33.68 3.24
N ASP A 113 -32.99 34.60 3.69
CA ASP A 113 -32.80 35.26 4.99
C ASP A 113 -32.77 34.25 6.16
N ARG A 114 -33.61 33.20 6.09
CA ARG A 114 -33.61 32.10 7.06
C ARG A 114 -32.38 31.21 6.92
N LEU A 115 -31.88 31.01 5.70
CA LEU A 115 -30.63 30.29 5.47
C LEU A 115 -29.46 31.09 6.06
N GLU A 116 -29.33 32.36 5.68
CA GLU A 116 -28.29 33.30 6.12
C GLU A 116 -28.22 33.40 7.64
N GLN A 117 -29.34 33.63 8.32
CA GLN A 117 -29.37 33.66 9.79
C GLN A 117 -28.86 32.37 10.44
N ARG A 118 -29.03 31.22 9.78
CA ARG A 118 -28.65 29.91 10.33
C ARG A 118 -27.25 29.47 9.93
N THR A 119 -26.75 29.88 8.78
CA THR A 119 -25.45 29.43 8.27
C THR A 119 -24.37 30.49 8.44
N VAL A 120 -24.68 31.77 8.20
CA VAL A 120 -23.70 32.86 8.37
C VAL A 120 -23.40 33.13 9.84
N LEU A 121 -24.35 32.88 10.75
CA LEU A 121 -24.11 33.03 12.19
C LEU A 121 -23.67 31.74 12.88
N ASP A 122 -23.63 30.61 12.17
CA ASP A 122 -23.19 29.32 12.72
C ASP A 122 -21.67 29.16 12.52
N LEU A 123 -20.93 29.24 13.62
CA LEU A 123 -19.47 29.05 13.64
C LEU A 123 -19.07 27.69 13.06
N GLY A 124 -19.85 26.64 13.30
CA GLY A 124 -19.55 25.31 12.77
C GLY A 124 -19.67 25.26 11.24
N PHE A 125 -20.59 26.03 10.66
CA PHE A 125 -20.70 26.14 9.22
C PHE A 125 -19.56 26.97 8.62
N GLN A 126 -19.18 28.08 9.26
CA GLN A 126 -18.02 28.88 8.83
C GLN A 126 -16.73 28.05 8.86
N ASP A 127 -16.50 27.27 9.92
CA ASP A 127 -15.36 26.37 10.04
C ASP A 127 -15.38 25.31 8.93
N LEU A 128 -16.54 24.75 8.61
CA LEU A 128 -16.69 23.79 7.52
C LEU A 128 -16.35 24.39 6.15
N VAL A 129 -16.80 25.61 5.87
CA VAL A 129 -16.46 26.33 4.64
C VAL A 129 -14.96 26.59 4.56
N LEU A 130 -14.34 27.06 5.66
CA LEU A 130 -12.90 27.29 5.71
C LEU A 130 -12.10 25.98 5.51
N GLN A 131 -12.54 24.88 6.14
CA GLN A 131 -11.94 23.56 5.95
C GLN A 131 -12.03 23.14 4.48
N ALA A 132 -13.20 23.29 3.85
CA ALA A 132 -13.40 23.00 2.44
C ALA A 132 -12.52 23.85 1.51
N GLU A 133 -12.42 25.17 1.75
CA GLU A 133 -11.52 26.06 0.98
C GLU A 133 -10.05 25.67 1.15
N SER A 134 -9.64 25.35 2.38
CA SER A 134 -8.27 24.93 2.67
C SER A 134 -7.93 23.59 2.01
N ALA A 135 -8.87 22.63 2.02
CA ALA A 135 -8.72 21.33 1.38
C ALA A 135 -8.67 21.45 -0.14
N HIS A 136 -9.54 22.29 -0.73
CA HIS A 136 -9.51 22.59 -2.16
C HIS A 136 -8.18 23.23 -2.58
N THR A 137 -7.71 24.23 -1.82
CA THR A 137 -6.43 24.91 -2.09
C THR A 137 -5.26 23.93 -2.01
N ARG A 138 -5.23 23.07 -0.97
CA ARG A 138 -4.21 22.03 -0.83
C ARG A 138 -4.23 21.06 -2.02
N ALA A 139 -5.41 20.61 -2.43
CA ALA A 139 -5.55 19.71 -3.58
C ALA A 139 -5.08 20.32 -4.91
N VAL A 140 -5.10 21.65 -5.04
CA VAL A 140 -4.58 22.36 -6.23
C VAL A 140 -3.07 22.55 -6.15
N LEU A 141 -2.54 22.96 -4.98
CA LEU A 141 -1.12 23.31 -4.83
C LEU A 141 -0.22 22.08 -4.70
N GLU A 142 -0.69 21.04 -4.03
CA GLU A 142 0.08 19.84 -3.71
C GLU A 142 -0.74 18.58 -4.07
N PRO A 143 -0.96 18.31 -5.37
CA PRO A 143 -1.76 17.17 -5.79
C PRO A 143 -1.08 15.85 -5.37
N PRO A 144 -1.82 14.88 -4.81
CA PRO A 144 -1.27 13.59 -4.44
C PRO A 144 -0.74 12.82 -5.65
N THR A 145 0.40 12.13 -5.50
CA THR A 145 1.08 11.45 -6.60
C THR A 145 0.87 9.94 -6.62
N THR A 146 0.36 9.35 -5.54
CA THR A 146 0.10 7.90 -5.47
C THR A 146 -1.39 7.60 -5.60
N ALA A 147 -1.74 6.44 -6.16
CA ALA A 147 -3.16 6.04 -6.30
C ALA A 147 -3.89 5.92 -4.95
N ALA A 148 -3.19 5.49 -3.90
CA ALA A 148 -3.75 5.36 -2.57
C ALA A 148 -4.03 6.74 -1.93
N ASP A 149 -3.11 7.68 -2.08
CA ASP A 149 -3.27 9.03 -1.54
C ASP A 149 -4.34 9.81 -2.32
N LEU A 150 -4.40 9.64 -3.65
CA LEU A 150 -5.48 10.17 -4.48
C LEU A 150 -6.84 9.66 -4.01
N ALA A 151 -6.99 8.36 -3.76
CA ALA A 151 -8.24 7.78 -3.29
C ALA A 151 -8.63 8.32 -1.90
N ARG A 152 -7.67 8.44 -0.97
CA ARG A 152 -7.93 9.02 0.36
C ARG A 152 -8.35 10.48 0.27
N ALA A 153 -7.63 11.29 -0.51
CA ALA A 153 -7.94 12.70 -0.72
C ALA A 153 -9.29 12.88 -1.43
N THR A 154 -9.66 11.99 -2.35
CA THR A 154 -10.98 12.00 -3.00
C THR A 154 -12.10 11.82 -1.98
N ILE A 155 -11.96 10.86 -1.06
CA ILE A 155 -12.96 10.60 -0.01
C ILE A 155 -13.10 11.83 0.90
N GLU A 156 -11.99 12.47 1.28
CA GLU A 156 -12.00 13.70 2.09
C GLU A 156 -12.76 14.83 1.38
N LEU A 157 -12.51 15.07 0.09
CA LEU A 157 -13.20 16.10 -0.70
C LEU A 157 -14.70 15.80 -0.88
N ASP A 158 -15.05 14.53 -1.12
CA ASP A 158 -16.43 14.10 -1.26
C ASP A 158 -17.20 14.24 0.07
N GLN A 159 -16.57 13.90 1.20
CA GLN A 159 -17.13 14.10 2.54
C GLN A 159 -17.40 15.58 2.81
N LEU A 160 -16.42 16.46 2.59
CA LEU A 160 -16.61 17.91 2.75
C LEU A 160 -17.71 18.46 1.84
N THR A 161 -17.80 17.96 0.61
CA THR A 161 -18.87 18.34 -0.33
C THR A 161 -20.25 17.90 0.19
N ALA A 162 -20.34 16.68 0.71
CA ALA A 162 -21.57 16.15 1.28
C ALA A 162 -21.99 16.92 2.53
N ASP A 163 -21.06 17.19 3.45
CA ASP A 163 -21.30 17.93 4.69
C ASP A 163 -21.76 19.36 4.41
N LEU A 164 -21.14 20.05 3.44
CA LEU A 164 -21.56 21.39 3.02
C LEU A 164 -22.99 21.38 2.47
N ARG A 165 -23.31 20.43 1.59
CA ARG A 165 -24.67 20.29 1.04
C ARG A 165 -25.67 19.94 2.14
N GLU A 166 -25.30 19.04 3.05
CA GLU A 166 -26.15 18.66 4.16
C GLU A 166 -26.46 19.85 5.08
N ALA A 167 -25.44 20.64 5.43
CA ALA A 167 -25.62 21.84 6.26
C ALA A 167 -26.54 22.88 5.59
N LEU A 168 -26.47 23.01 4.26
CA LEU A 168 -27.34 23.90 3.48
C LEU A 168 -28.78 23.39 3.34
N PHE A 169 -28.99 22.08 3.13
CA PHE A 169 -30.29 21.51 2.74
C PHE A 169 -31.03 20.76 3.85
N ARG A 170 -30.34 20.11 4.80
CA ARG A 170 -30.96 19.22 5.82
C ARG A 170 -31.49 19.99 7.03
N ARG A 171 -31.03 21.23 7.28
CA ARG A 171 -31.67 22.10 8.29
C ARG A 171 -32.93 22.78 7.75
N ARG A 172 -33.79 22.12 6.98
CA ARG A 172 -35.16 22.60 6.66
C ARG A 172 -36.14 22.11 7.71
#